data_AF-A6HD25-F1
#
_entry.id   AF-A6HD25-F1
#
_cell.length_a   1.000
_cell.length_b   1.000
_cell.length_c   1.000
_cell.angle_alpha   90.00
_cell.angle_beta   90.00
_cell.angle_gamma   90.00
#
_symmetry.space_group_name_H-M   'P 1'
#
loop_
_entity.id
_entity.type
_entity.pdbx_description
1 polymer ?
#
loop_
_entity_poly.entity_id
_entity_poly.type
_entity_poly.pdbx_seq_one_letter_code
_entity_poly.pdbx_strand_id
1 'polypeptide(L)'
;MYSSAPGPPGSSGDIALVQLATPVALSSQVQPVCLPEASADFHPGMQCWVTGWGYTQEGEPLKPPYNLQEAKVSVVDVETCSQAYSSSNGSLIQSDMLCAWGPGDACQDDSGGPLVCRVAGIWQQAGVVSWGEGCGRPDRPGVYARVTAYVNWIHRHILEPGGSGMQGLSWIPLLAGLFLPSLFLLLVSGVVMAKYWLGSPSHPALEF
;
A
#
# COMPACT_ATOMS: atom_id res chain seq x y z
N MET A 1 12.95 -3.97 14.23
CA MET A 1 11.55 -3.57 14.43
C MET A 1 11.56 -2.10 14.78
N TYR A 2 10.88 -1.27 14.00
CA TYR A 2 10.59 0.11 14.41
C TYR A 2 9.29 0.05 15.22
N SER A 3 9.37 0.26 16.53
CA SER A 3 8.20 0.22 17.42
C SER A 3 8.16 1.47 18.27
N SER A 4 7.03 2.18 18.24
CA SER A 4 6.69 3.14 19.28
C SER A 4 6.43 2.38 20.60
N ALA A 5 6.49 3.09 21.74
CA ALA A 5 6.07 2.50 23.01
C ALA A 5 4.59 2.06 22.94
N PRO A 6 4.21 0.90 23.51
CA PRO A 6 2.82 0.45 23.51
C PRO A 6 1.91 1.47 24.21
N GLY A 7 0.80 1.84 23.56
CA GLY A 7 -0.28 2.60 24.20
C GLY A 7 -1.24 1.70 24.99
N PRO A 8 -2.21 2.28 25.71
CA PRO A 8 -3.30 1.50 26.30
C PRO A 8 -4.14 0.77 25.22
N PRO A 9 -4.94 -0.25 25.58
CA PRO A 9 -5.86 -0.91 24.65
C PRO A 9 -6.79 0.07 23.93
N GLY A 10 -6.94 -0.08 22.61
CA GLY A 10 -7.68 0.85 21.77
C GLY A 10 -6.95 2.16 21.46
N SER A 11 -5.63 2.19 21.63
CA SER A 11 -4.79 3.27 21.08
C SER A 11 -4.61 3.12 19.57
N SER A 12 -4.38 4.25 18.89
CA SER A 12 -3.98 4.28 17.48
C SER A 12 -2.62 3.61 17.26
N GLY A 13 -2.35 3.20 16.02
CA GLY A 13 -1.03 2.71 15.63
C GLY A 13 -0.83 1.21 15.79
N ASP A 14 -1.90 0.43 15.89
CA ASP A 14 -1.82 -1.03 15.96
C ASP A 14 -1.55 -1.67 14.59
N ILE A 15 -0.35 -1.38 14.07
CA ILE A 15 0.14 -1.91 12.81
C ILE A 15 1.65 -2.17 12.91
N ALA A 16 2.11 -3.23 12.26
CA ALA A 16 3.52 -3.57 12.20
C ALA A 16 3.90 -4.13 10.83
N LEU A 17 5.16 -3.90 10.43
CA LEU A 17 5.79 -4.57 9.30
C LEU A 17 6.79 -5.60 9.82
N VAL A 18 6.68 -6.82 9.32
CA VAL A 18 7.61 -7.91 9.62
C VAL A 18 8.42 -8.23 8.37
N GLN A 19 9.72 -7.97 8.44
CA GLN A 19 10.65 -8.36 7.38
C GLN A 19 11.15 -9.78 7.65
N LEU A 20 10.89 -10.69 6.72
CA LEU A 20 11.40 -12.06 6.79
C LEU A 20 12.91 -12.06 6.52
N ALA A 21 13.63 -12.96 7.20
CA ALA A 21 15.07 -13.13 7.00
C ALA A 21 15.42 -13.57 5.57
N THR A 22 14.51 -14.32 4.94
CA THR A 22 14.64 -14.81 3.56
C THR A 22 13.32 -14.53 2.81
N PRO A 23 13.37 -14.07 1.54
CA PRO A 23 12.17 -13.94 0.72
C PRO A 23 11.41 -15.25 0.57
N VAL A 24 10.08 -15.18 0.62
CA VAL A 24 9.21 -16.35 0.44
C VAL A 24 9.02 -16.62 -1.05
N ALA A 25 9.09 -17.90 -1.44
CA ALA A 25 8.77 -18.32 -2.79
C ALA A 25 7.25 -18.32 -3.00
N LEU A 26 6.78 -17.57 -4.00
CA LEU A 26 5.37 -17.53 -4.36
C LEU A 26 4.94 -18.86 -5.00
N SER A 27 3.71 -19.28 -4.73
CA SER A 27 3.11 -20.51 -5.24
C SER A 27 1.59 -20.38 -5.35
N SER A 28 0.90 -21.43 -5.77
CA SER A 28 -0.58 -21.44 -5.76
C SER A 28 -1.19 -21.31 -4.36
N GLN A 29 -0.43 -21.59 -3.30
CA GLN A 29 -0.87 -21.50 -1.90
C GLN A 29 -0.28 -20.29 -1.16
N VAL A 30 0.68 -19.58 -1.78
CA VAL A 30 1.38 -18.46 -1.18
C VAL A 30 1.38 -17.30 -2.16
N GLN A 31 0.51 -16.32 -1.89
CA GLN A 31 0.34 -15.11 -2.69
C GLN A 31 0.22 -13.90 -1.75
N PRO A 32 0.75 -12.73 -2.13
CA PRO A 32 0.50 -11.50 -1.39
C PRO A 32 -0.95 -11.05 -1.57
N VAL A 33 -1.50 -10.38 -0.55
CA VAL A 33 -2.74 -9.61 -0.69
C VAL A 33 -2.43 -8.24 -1.29
N CYS A 34 -3.35 -7.66 -2.05
CA CYS A 34 -3.16 -6.31 -2.59
C CYS A 34 -3.26 -5.27 -1.47
N LEU A 35 -2.28 -4.36 -1.42
CA LEU A 35 -2.37 -3.14 -0.64
C LEU A 35 -3.31 -2.16 -1.35
N PRO A 36 -4.31 -1.57 -0.67
CA PRO A 36 -5.18 -0.57 -1.28
C PRO A 36 -4.45 0.76 -1.48
N GLU A 37 -5.01 1.62 -2.33
CA GLU A 37 -4.62 3.04 -2.37
C GLU A 37 -4.97 3.73 -1.04
N ALA A 38 -4.22 4.77 -0.66
CA ALA A 38 -4.50 5.53 0.56
C ALA A 38 -5.89 6.20 0.54
N SER A 39 -6.42 6.48 -0.65
CA SER A 39 -7.76 7.04 -0.87
C SER A 39 -8.86 5.99 -1.07
N ALA A 40 -8.54 4.70 -1.00
CA ALA A 40 -9.55 3.66 -1.12
C ALA A 40 -10.59 3.79 0.00
N ASP A 41 -11.86 3.65 -0.35
CA ASP A 41 -12.96 3.76 0.59
C ASP A 41 -13.65 2.40 0.76
N PHE A 42 -13.48 1.83 1.95
CA PHE A 42 -14.20 0.64 2.40
C PHE A 42 -15.46 1.13 3.13
N HIS A 43 -16.51 1.42 2.36
CA HIS A 43 -17.73 2.03 2.88
C HIS A 43 -18.57 1.05 3.72
N PRO A 44 -19.42 1.56 4.64
CA PRO A 44 -20.32 0.75 5.44
C PRO A 44 -21.20 -0.20 4.60
N GLY A 45 -21.37 -1.43 5.08
CA GLY A 45 -22.07 -2.50 4.38
C GLY A 45 -21.22 -3.28 3.37
N MET A 46 -20.00 -2.83 3.04
CA MET A 46 -19.09 -3.60 2.19
C MET A 46 -18.75 -4.94 2.84
N GLN A 47 -18.88 -6.03 2.08
CA GLN A 47 -18.60 -7.38 2.55
C GLN A 47 -17.10 -7.68 2.51
N CYS A 48 -16.59 -8.14 3.64
CA CYS A 48 -15.20 -8.45 3.87
C CYS A 48 -15.09 -9.80 4.59
N TRP A 49 -13.88 -10.34 4.62
CA TRP A 49 -13.56 -11.61 5.24
C TRP A 49 -12.41 -11.42 6.20
N VAL A 50 -12.58 -11.95 7.41
CA VAL A 50 -11.50 -12.12 8.37
C VAL A 50 -11.15 -13.59 8.47
N THR A 51 -9.87 -13.89 8.59
CA THR A 51 -9.37 -15.27 8.63
C THR A 51 -8.32 -15.44 9.71
N GLY A 52 -8.33 -16.56 10.40
CA GLY A 52 -7.34 -16.84 11.44
C GLY A 52 -7.48 -18.22 12.08
N TRP A 53 -6.59 -18.48 13.03
CA TRP A 53 -6.51 -19.73 13.81
C TRP A 53 -6.81 -19.52 15.29
N GLY A 54 -7.31 -18.34 15.63
CA GLY A 54 -7.68 -17.98 16.97
C GLY A 54 -8.88 -18.75 17.49
N TYR A 55 -9.47 -18.22 18.54
CA TYR A 55 -10.58 -18.83 19.24
C TYR A 55 -11.83 -18.87 18.33
N THR A 56 -12.56 -19.99 18.37
CA THR A 56 -13.77 -20.14 17.54
C THR A 56 -15.01 -19.56 18.21
N GLN A 57 -14.96 -19.44 19.54
CA GLN A 57 -15.94 -18.77 20.40
C GLN A 57 -15.20 -18.17 21.60
N GLU A 58 -15.82 -17.23 22.30
CA GLU A 58 -15.24 -16.62 23.50
C GLU A 58 -14.86 -17.69 24.54
N GLY A 59 -13.57 -17.80 24.85
CA GLY A 59 -13.03 -18.80 25.79
C GLY A 59 -12.82 -20.20 25.22
N GLU A 60 -13.20 -20.48 23.97
CA GLU A 60 -13.00 -21.77 23.30
C GLU A 60 -11.93 -21.70 22.18
N PRO A 61 -10.71 -22.20 22.43
CA PRO A 61 -9.66 -22.21 21.42
C PRO A 61 -10.02 -23.14 20.24
N LEU A 62 -9.42 -22.87 19.08
CA LEU A 62 -9.52 -23.76 17.92
C LEU A 62 -9.00 -25.16 18.27
N LYS A 63 -9.78 -26.19 17.92
CA LYS A 63 -9.45 -27.59 18.21
C LYS A 63 -8.72 -28.23 17.02
N PRO A 64 -7.90 -29.28 17.24
CA PRO A 64 -7.33 -30.07 16.16
C PRO A 64 -8.39 -30.49 15.13
N PRO A 65 -8.08 -30.44 13.81
CA PRO A 65 -6.75 -30.33 13.21
C PRO A 65 -6.28 -28.88 12.96
N TYR A 66 -6.86 -27.87 13.63
CA TYR A 66 -6.48 -26.46 13.49
C TYR A 66 -6.60 -25.94 12.04
N ASN A 67 -7.71 -26.29 11.39
CA ASN A 67 -8.01 -25.73 10.07
C ASN A 67 -8.15 -24.21 10.18
N LEU A 68 -7.62 -23.47 9.20
CA LEU A 68 -7.84 -22.03 9.10
C LEU A 68 -9.34 -21.75 9.06
N GLN A 69 -9.80 -20.79 9.85
CA GLN A 69 -11.18 -20.35 9.87
C GLN A 69 -11.34 -19.08 9.03
N GLU A 70 -12.55 -18.86 8.52
CA GLU A 70 -12.96 -17.62 7.86
C GLU A 70 -14.34 -17.18 8.35
N ALA A 71 -14.52 -15.88 8.50
CA ALA A 71 -15.79 -15.27 8.83
C ALA A 71 -16.10 -14.12 7.87
N LYS A 72 -17.33 -14.13 7.35
CA LYS A 72 -17.85 -13.04 6.53
C LYS A 72 -18.39 -11.94 7.44
N VAL A 73 -17.88 -10.73 7.26
CA VAL A 73 -18.27 -9.54 8.01
C VAL A 73 -18.62 -8.41 7.04
N SER A 74 -19.28 -7.37 7.55
CA SER A 74 -19.64 -6.15 6.83
C SER A 74 -19.07 -4.96 7.57
N VAL A 75 -18.49 -4.03 6.82
CA VAL A 75 -17.96 -2.78 7.40
C VAL A 75 -19.09 -2.00 8.07
N VAL A 76 -18.77 -1.38 9.21
CA VAL A 76 -19.67 -0.53 10.00
C VAL A 76 -19.14 0.90 9.98
N ASP A 77 -20.03 1.87 9.93
CA ASP A 77 -19.64 3.28 10.00
C ASP A 77 -19.10 3.64 11.40
N VAL A 78 -18.26 4.67 11.45
CA VAL A 78 -17.55 5.08 12.67
C VAL A 78 -18.52 5.51 13.77
N GLU A 79 -19.64 6.12 13.44
CA GLU A 79 -20.63 6.60 14.42
C GLU A 79 -21.32 5.43 15.10
N THR A 80 -21.86 4.49 14.33
CA THR A 80 -22.43 3.24 14.85
C THR A 80 -21.42 2.47 15.69
N CYS A 81 -20.16 2.36 15.23
CA CYS A 81 -19.12 1.69 16.00
C CYS A 81 -18.78 2.43 17.31
N SER A 82 -18.72 3.77 17.27
CA SER A 82 -18.46 4.58 18.47
C SER A 82 -19.57 4.45 19.50
N GLN A 83 -20.83 4.41 19.05
CA GLN A 83 -21.99 4.18 19.90
C GLN A 83 -21.96 2.78 20.53
N ALA A 84 -21.58 1.76 19.76
CA ALA A 84 -21.39 0.40 20.25
C ALA A 84 -20.35 0.32 21.39
N TYR A 85 -19.35 1.21 21.43
CA TYR A 85 -18.33 1.25 22.49
C TYR A 85 -18.49 2.41 23.49
N SER A 86 -19.59 3.17 23.41
CA SER A 86 -19.86 4.33 24.27
C SER A 86 -20.20 3.92 25.71
N SER A 87 -19.17 3.63 26.50
CA SER A 87 -19.28 3.42 27.94
C SER A 87 -18.21 4.22 28.68
N SER A 88 -18.43 4.54 29.96
CA SER A 88 -17.50 5.36 30.75
C SER A 88 -16.10 4.78 30.88
N ASN A 89 -15.93 3.48 30.62
CA ASN A 89 -14.67 2.75 30.63
C ASN A 89 -14.30 2.17 29.25
N GLY A 90 -15.05 2.51 28.20
CA GLY A 90 -14.83 2.00 26.85
C GLY A 90 -13.70 2.72 26.13
N SER A 91 -12.97 2.01 25.28
CA SER A 91 -11.98 2.62 24.40
C SER A 91 -12.67 3.41 23.29
N LEU A 92 -12.16 4.61 23.02
CA LEU A 92 -12.65 5.46 21.93
C LEU A 92 -12.21 4.89 20.58
N ILE A 93 -13.13 4.81 19.61
CA ILE A 93 -12.80 4.47 18.23
C ILE A 93 -11.95 5.60 17.62
N GLN A 94 -10.72 5.27 17.24
CA GLN A 94 -9.77 6.23 16.71
C GLN A 94 -9.94 6.43 15.20
N SER A 95 -9.43 7.56 14.70
CA SER A 95 -9.55 7.93 13.28
C SER A 95 -8.81 6.98 12.32
N ASP A 96 -7.89 6.16 12.81
CA ASP A 96 -7.13 5.15 12.09
C ASP A 96 -7.70 3.73 12.25
N MET A 97 -8.91 3.61 12.78
CA MET A 97 -9.60 2.34 12.96
C MET A 97 -10.74 2.15 11.94
N LEU A 98 -11.10 0.89 11.73
CA LEU A 98 -12.21 0.41 10.91
C LEU A 98 -12.97 -0.63 11.74
N CYS A 99 -14.29 -0.64 11.66
CA CYS A 99 -15.11 -1.63 12.37
C CYS A 99 -15.84 -2.53 11.38
N ALA A 100 -16.04 -3.79 11.77
CA ALA A 100 -16.85 -4.72 11.00
C ALA A 100 -17.60 -5.68 11.93
N TRP A 101 -18.77 -6.14 11.48
CA TRP A 101 -19.57 -7.13 12.20
C TRP A 101 -20.19 -8.13 11.24
N GLY A 102 -20.73 -9.23 11.74
CA GLY A 102 -21.38 -10.20 10.90
C GLY A 102 -21.89 -11.40 11.69
N PRO A 103 -22.31 -12.46 10.99
CA PRO A 103 -22.62 -13.74 11.64
C PRO A 103 -21.40 -14.40 12.31
N GLY A 104 -20.18 -13.91 12.04
CA GLY A 104 -18.95 -14.27 12.75
C GLY A 104 -18.11 -13.03 13.04
N ASP A 105 -17.00 -13.23 13.73
CA ASP A 105 -16.08 -12.19 14.19
C ASP A 105 -14.66 -12.76 14.31
N ALA A 106 -13.67 -11.88 14.38
CA ALA A 106 -12.34 -12.26 14.86
C ALA A 106 -12.40 -12.51 16.38
N CYS A 107 -11.47 -13.30 16.91
CA CYS A 107 -11.43 -13.60 18.33
C CYS A 107 -10.02 -13.56 18.91
N GLN A 108 -9.83 -14.04 20.13
CA GLN A 108 -8.50 -14.12 20.75
C GLN A 108 -7.55 -14.91 19.84
N ASP A 109 -6.30 -14.45 19.76
CA ASP A 109 -5.23 -14.96 18.90
C ASP A 109 -5.41 -14.76 17.37
N ASP A 110 -6.44 -14.04 16.92
CA ASP A 110 -6.55 -13.58 15.53
C ASP A 110 -5.90 -12.21 15.28
N SER A 111 -5.47 -11.50 16.34
CA SER A 111 -4.82 -10.18 16.24
C SER A 111 -3.61 -10.20 15.29
N GLY A 112 -3.50 -9.18 14.43
CA GLY A 112 -2.52 -9.14 13.34
C GLY A 112 -2.97 -9.85 12.06
N GLY A 113 -4.05 -10.64 12.13
CA GLY A 113 -4.68 -11.30 10.98
C GLY A 113 -5.34 -10.30 10.02
N PRO A 114 -5.61 -10.72 8.76
CA PRO A 114 -6.11 -9.82 7.74
C PRO A 114 -7.64 -9.67 7.79
N LEU A 115 -8.12 -8.46 7.56
CA LEU A 115 -9.47 -8.18 7.07
C LEU A 115 -9.36 -7.80 5.60
N VAL A 116 -9.91 -8.62 4.71
CA VAL A 116 -9.84 -8.42 3.25
C VAL A 116 -11.21 -8.18 2.66
N CYS A 117 -11.32 -7.20 1.77
CA CYS A 117 -12.55 -6.89 1.05
C CYS A 117 -12.32 -7.07 -0.45
N ARG A 118 -13.35 -7.50 -1.17
CA ARG A 118 -13.25 -7.72 -2.62
C ARG A 118 -13.71 -6.48 -3.39
N VAL A 119 -12.78 -5.78 -4.01
CA VAL A 119 -13.02 -4.55 -4.80
C VAL A 119 -12.70 -4.82 -6.26
N ALA A 120 -13.67 -4.63 -7.15
CA ALA A 120 -13.53 -4.88 -8.59
C ALA A 120 -12.94 -6.29 -8.92
N GLY A 121 -13.30 -7.29 -8.13
CA GLY A 121 -12.84 -8.67 -8.30
C GLY A 121 -11.52 -9.01 -7.60
N ILE A 122 -10.80 -8.02 -7.06
CA ILE A 122 -9.49 -8.16 -6.40
C ILE A 122 -9.64 -8.10 -4.89
N TRP A 123 -8.92 -8.95 -4.17
CA TRP A 123 -8.85 -8.92 -2.71
C TRP A 123 -7.85 -7.86 -2.24
N GLN A 124 -8.34 -6.86 -1.51
CA GLN A 124 -7.52 -5.80 -0.93
C GLN A 124 -7.58 -5.89 0.60
N GLN A 125 -6.46 -5.64 1.25
CA GLN A 125 -6.39 -5.64 2.72
C GLN A 125 -6.96 -4.32 3.26
N ALA A 126 -8.17 -4.38 3.82
CA ALA A 126 -8.86 -3.22 4.37
C ALA A 126 -8.45 -2.93 5.81
N GLY A 127 -8.16 -3.99 6.58
CA GLY A 127 -7.84 -3.90 7.99
C GLY A 127 -6.86 -4.96 8.47
N VAL A 128 -6.38 -4.74 9.69
CA VAL A 128 -5.64 -5.72 10.51
C VAL A 128 -6.41 -5.91 11.81
N VAL A 129 -6.69 -7.16 12.20
CA VAL A 129 -7.40 -7.47 13.46
C VAL A 129 -6.66 -6.83 14.62
N SER A 130 -7.35 -6.02 15.43
CA SER A 130 -6.74 -5.22 16.49
C SER A 130 -7.34 -5.55 17.85
N TRP A 131 -8.59 -5.15 18.10
CA TRP A 131 -9.24 -5.35 19.41
C TRP A 131 -10.77 -5.48 19.28
N GLY A 132 -11.43 -5.84 20.39
CA GLY A 132 -12.88 -5.94 20.50
C GLY A 132 -13.31 -6.31 21.91
N GLU A 133 -14.61 -6.24 22.20
CA GLU A 133 -15.18 -6.72 23.47
C GLU A 133 -15.90 -8.07 23.28
N GLY A 134 -15.26 -9.15 23.74
CA GLY A 134 -15.72 -10.51 23.48
C GLY A 134 -15.46 -10.92 22.03
N CYS A 135 -16.16 -11.96 21.56
CA CYS A 135 -16.10 -12.41 20.16
C CYS A 135 -17.52 -12.66 19.64
N GLY A 136 -17.92 -11.95 18.59
CA GLY A 136 -19.23 -12.14 17.94
C GLY A 136 -20.41 -11.77 18.84
N ARG A 137 -20.21 -10.89 19.82
CA ARG A 137 -21.30 -10.41 20.68
C ARG A 137 -22.22 -9.47 19.90
N PRO A 138 -23.56 -9.51 20.14
CA PRO A 138 -24.48 -8.54 19.57
C PRO A 138 -24.04 -7.11 19.89
N ASP A 139 -24.17 -6.21 18.92
CA ASP A 139 -23.83 -4.79 19.04
C ASP A 139 -22.38 -4.50 19.49
N ARG A 140 -21.46 -5.45 19.30
CA ARG A 140 -20.02 -5.28 19.55
C ARG A 140 -19.23 -5.65 18.29
N PRO A 141 -19.05 -4.70 17.36
CA PRO A 141 -18.27 -4.96 16.15
C PRO A 141 -16.79 -5.16 16.49
N GLY A 142 -16.11 -6.06 15.79
CA GLY A 142 -14.66 -6.18 15.85
C GLY A 142 -13.99 -4.90 15.32
N VAL A 143 -12.89 -4.50 15.94
CA VAL A 143 -12.14 -3.29 15.60
C VAL A 143 -10.81 -3.68 14.96
N TYR A 144 -10.52 -3.03 13.83
CA TYR A 144 -9.38 -3.29 12.97
C TYR A 144 -8.58 -2.01 12.81
N ALA A 145 -7.25 -2.11 12.74
CA ALA A 145 -6.44 -1.00 12.25
C ALA A 145 -6.73 -0.79 10.76
N ARG A 146 -7.11 0.43 10.37
CA ARG A 146 -7.52 0.75 9.00
C ARG A 146 -6.29 0.90 8.10
N VAL A 147 -6.08 -0.06 7.20
CA VAL A 147 -4.86 -0.11 6.36
C VAL A 147 -4.68 1.16 5.54
N THR A 148 -5.76 1.77 5.02
CA THR A 148 -5.69 3.02 4.22
C THR A 148 -5.08 4.19 5.00
N ALA A 149 -5.22 4.23 6.32
CA ALA A 149 -4.57 5.24 7.17
C ALA A 149 -3.04 5.06 7.24
N TYR A 150 -2.55 3.87 6.88
CA TYR A 150 -1.15 3.48 7.01
C TYR A 150 -0.44 3.23 5.69
N VAL A 151 -1.12 3.27 4.53
CA VAL A 151 -0.51 3.04 3.20
C VAL A 151 0.75 3.89 2.98
N ASN A 152 0.70 5.19 3.28
CA ASN A 152 1.87 6.07 3.18
C ASN A 152 3.00 5.70 4.16
N TRP A 153 2.67 5.20 5.35
CA TRP A 153 3.67 4.71 6.29
C TRP A 153 4.28 3.40 5.79
N ILE A 154 3.47 2.49 5.23
CA ILE A 154 3.92 1.22 4.64
C ILE A 154 4.91 1.51 3.50
N HIS A 155 4.53 2.32 2.50
CA HIS A 155 5.41 2.66 1.37
C HIS A 155 6.74 3.30 1.78
N ARG A 156 6.78 4.05 2.90
CA ARG A 156 8.04 4.62 3.40
C ARG A 156 9.00 3.58 3.99
N HIS A 157 8.49 2.42 4.40
CA HIS A 157 9.27 1.38 5.08
C HIS A 157 9.49 0.12 4.24
N ILE A 158 8.65 -0.13 3.23
CA ILE A 158 8.95 -1.17 2.22
C ILE A 158 9.91 -0.56 1.18
N LEU A 159 11.09 -1.15 1.06
CA LEU A 159 12.00 -0.81 -0.03
C LEU A 159 11.35 -1.34 -1.31
N GLU A 160 11.00 -0.45 -2.25
CA GLU A 160 10.55 -0.85 -3.58
C GLU A 160 11.59 -1.82 -4.19
N PRO A 161 11.24 -3.10 -4.46
CA PRO A 161 12.17 -4.06 -5.05
C PRO A 161 12.41 -3.66 -6.51
N GLY A 162 13.38 -2.78 -6.73
CA GLY A 162 13.68 -2.21 -8.05
C GLY A 162 14.11 -0.74 -8.03
N GLY A 163 14.05 -0.07 -6.88
CA GLY A 163 14.67 1.23 -6.69
C GLY A 163 16.19 1.10 -6.65
N SER A 164 16.82 0.96 -7.82
CA SER A 164 18.15 1.50 -8.03
C SER A 164 18.07 2.99 -7.70
N GLY A 165 18.27 3.32 -6.43
CA GLY A 165 18.55 4.65 -5.96
C GLY A 165 19.90 5.10 -6.50
N MET A 166 19.98 5.28 -7.82
CA MET A 166 20.53 6.53 -8.29
C MET A 166 19.60 7.60 -7.72
N GLN A 167 19.88 8.05 -6.50
CA GLN A 167 19.67 9.44 -6.19
C GLN A 167 20.40 10.18 -7.32
N GLY A 168 19.61 10.60 -8.30
CA GLY A 168 20.10 11.24 -9.50
C GLY A 168 21.08 12.30 -9.07
N LEU A 169 22.27 12.25 -9.69
CA LEU A 169 23.28 13.28 -9.65
C LEU A 169 22.64 14.63 -10.01
N SER A 170 22.01 15.28 -9.04
CA SER A 170 21.39 16.60 -9.10
C SER A 170 22.45 17.70 -9.03
N TRP A 171 23.57 17.52 -9.74
CA TRP A 171 24.70 18.45 -9.75
C TRP A 171 25.48 18.48 -11.07
N ILE A 172 24.88 18.08 -12.19
CA ILE A 172 25.41 18.47 -13.50
C ILE A 172 24.32 19.13 -14.36
N PRO A 173 24.19 20.46 -14.26
CA PRO A 173 23.99 21.26 -15.45
C PRO A 173 25.10 22.30 -15.54
N LEU A 174 26.30 21.88 -15.97
CA LEU A 174 27.36 22.80 -16.38
C LEU A 174 28.13 22.35 -17.63
N LEU A 175 27.58 21.44 -18.42
CA LEU A 175 28.12 21.09 -19.75
C LEU A 175 27.11 21.21 -20.90
N ALA A 176 25.82 21.44 -20.63
CA ALA A 176 24.86 21.75 -21.70
C ALA A 176 25.13 23.11 -22.39
N GLY A 177 25.89 24.00 -21.75
CA GLY A 177 26.28 25.31 -22.31
C GLY A 177 27.43 25.26 -23.33
N LEU A 178 28.15 24.14 -23.47
CA LEU A 178 29.30 24.04 -24.36
C LEU A 178 29.01 23.33 -25.70
N PHE A 179 27.83 22.70 -25.85
CA PHE A 179 27.45 22.02 -27.09
C PHE A 179 26.63 22.89 -28.06
N LEU A 180 26.02 23.99 -27.59
CA LEU A 180 25.28 24.92 -28.44
C LEU A 180 26.17 25.82 -29.33
N PRO A 181 27.33 26.35 -28.89
CA PRO A 181 28.18 27.18 -29.75
C PRO A 181 28.85 26.36 -30.86
N SER A 182 29.24 25.13 -30.55
CA SER A 182 29.93 24.19 -31.46
C SER A 182 29.01 23.74 -32.59
N LEU A 183 27.74 23.48 -32.29
CA LEU A 183 26.73 23.12 -33.29
C LEU A 183 26.35 24.33 -34.17
N PHE A 184 26.34 25.55 -33.59
CA PHE A 184 26.09 26.77 -34.36
C PHE A 184 27.22 27.09 -35.35
N LEU A 185 28.49 26.91 -34.94
CA LEU A 185 29.66 27.09 -35.83
C LEU A 185 29.68 26.08 -36.99
N LEU A 186 29.29 24.83 -36.75
CA LEU A 186 29.17 23.81 -37.80
C LEU A 186 28.05 24.13 -38.81
N LEU A 187 26.92 24.66 -38.34
CA LEU A 187 25.82 25.06 -39.22
C LEU A 187 26.18 26.27 -40.08
N VAL A 188 26.86 27.28 -39.50
CA VAL A 188 27.29 28.47 -40.26
C VAL A 188 28.35 28.11 -41.31
N SER A 189 29.32 27.24 -40.99
CA SER A 189 30.32 26.82 -41.97
C SER A 189 29.70 26.01 -43.12
N GLY A 190 28.74 25.13 -42.83
CA GLY A 190 27.99 24.37 -43.84
C GLY A 190 27.24 25.27 -44.82
N VAL A 191 26.57 26.32 -44.34
CA VAL A 191 25.82 27.26 -45.19
C VAL A 191 26.76 28.13 -46.05
N VAL A 192 27.92 28.54 -45.52
CA VAL A 192 28.91 29.33 -46.27
C VAL A 192 29.54 28.49 -47.38
N MET A 193 29.90 27.24 -47.11
CA MET A 193 30.44 26.31 -48.12
C MET A 193 29.42 25.99 -49.21
N ALA A 194 28.14 25.80 -48.86
CA ALA A 194 27.08 25.57 -49.84
C ALA A 194 26.87 26.78 -50.77
N LYS A 195 26.94 28.00 -50.27
CA LYS A 195 26.87 29.22 -51.10
C LYS A 195 28.09 29.40 -52.00
N TYR A 196 29.29 29.04 -51.54
CA TYR A 196 30.52 29.08 -52.35
C TYR A 196 30.48 28.05 -53.50
N TRP A 197 29.92 26.87 -53.23
CA TRP A 197 29.82 25.80 -54.23
C TRP A 197 28.73 26.07 -55.27
N LEU A 198 27.59 26.64 -54.86
CA LEU A 198 26.50 27.02 -55.78
C LEU A 198 26.75 28.34 -56.53
N GLY A 199 27.74 29.13 -56.11
CA GLY A 199 28.09 30.41 -56.72
C GLY A 199 29.31 30.38 -57.65
N SER A 200 29.94 29.23 -57.86
CA SER A 200 31.12 29.12 -58.74
C SER A 200 30.69 29.04 -60.21
N PRO A 201 31.11 29.97 -61.08
CA PRO A 201 30.78 29.93 -62.50
C PRO A 201 31.54 28.79 -63.18
N SER A 202 30.81 27.95 -63.89
CA SER A 202 31.38 26.90 -64.75
C SER A 202 32.20 27.53 -65.88
N HIS A 203 33.50 27.26 -65.90
CA HIS A 203 34.32 27.48 -67.09
C HIS A 203 33.99 26.45 -68.19
N PRO A 204 34.07 26.84 -69.48
CA PRO A 204 33.61 26.00 -70.58
C PRO A 204 34.66 24.99 -71.04
N ALA A 205 34.12 23.88 -71.56
CA ALA A 205 34.53 23.03 -72.69
C ALA A 205 36.02 22.77 -72.99
N LEU A 206 36.30 21.51 -73.38
CA LEU A 206 37.11 21.07 -74.54
C LEU A 206 36.86 19.54 -74.64
N GLU A 207 36.07 19.05 -75.61
CA GLU A 207 36.53 18.53 -76.93
C GLU A 207 37.88 17.82 -76.84
N PHE A 208 37.90 16.49 -76.93
CA PHE A 208 37.79 15.63 -78.12
C PHE A 208 37.26 14.24 -77.74
#